data_AF-A0A2E1P380-F1
#
_entry.id   AF-A0A2E1P380-F1
#
_cell.length_a   1.000
_cell.length_b   1.000
_cell.length_c   1.000
_cell.angle_alpha   90.00
_cell.angle_beta   90.00
_cell.angle_gamma   90.00
#
_symmetry.space_group_name_H-M   'P 1'
#
loop_
_entity.id
_entity.type
_entity.pdbx_description
1 polymer ?
#
loop_
_entity_poly.entity_id
_entity_poly.type
_entity_poly.pdbx_seq_one_letter_code
_entity_poly.pdbx_strand_id
1 'polypeptide(L)'
;MKMLNGYYEAEIVAARVGASKMGFITSPDGDGYVGDGEQEDTFNPTMNAQAGVFEQLPAGMEFTSFDPTHPTSAFEPFTTSVLRSIASGLNISYHALSNDLTSVNYSSIRQGALEDRSMYQVYQQFVIDHFINPIFKSWLEMAISTGYINLPIGKFDKFARSINFIPRSFAWIDPLKEMQSNILGLQNGTITYSDISAAYGRDTEELFEQHQKEVELAKQYGIEIAYQPFGTKLPVEANIQGGDEEDA
;
A
#
# COMPACT_ATOMS: atom_id res chain seq x y z
N MET A 1 -10.76 14.03 10.89
CA MET A 1 -11.56 12.78 11.02
C MET A 1 -12.98 13.01 11.52
N LYS A 2 -13.22 13.60 12.70
CA LYS A 2 -14.60 13.81 13.22
C LYS A 2 -15.51 14.59 12.28
N MET A 3 -14.99 15.65 11.64
CA MET A 3 -15.76 16.45 10.67
C MET A 3 -16.08 15.69 9.37
N LEU A 4 -15.16 14.83 8.90
CA LEU A 4 -15.40 14.00 7.71
C LEU A 4 -16.49 12.95 7.97
N ASN A 5 -16.47 12.32 9.15
CA ASN A 5 -17.51 11.38 9.55
C ASN A 5 -18.88 12.07 9.68
N GLY A 6 -18.94 13.24 10.32
CA GLY A 6 -20.18 14.01 10.41
C GLY A 6 -20.72 14.41 9.04
N TYR A 7 -19.85 14.70 8.07
CA TYR A 7 -20.26 14.99 6.70
C TYR A 7 -20.81 13.75 5.98
N TYR A 8 -20.19 12.56 6.16
CA TYR A 8 -20.75 11.30 5.64
C TYR A 8 -22.14 11.00 6.20
N GLU A 9 -22.33 11.18 7.51
CA GLU A 9 -23.63 10.98 8.15
C GLU A 9 -24.66 11.98 7.64
N ALA A 10 -24.30 13.26 7.54
CA ALA A 10 -25.19 14.30 7.00
C ALA A 10 -25.62 14.00 5.56
N GLU A 11 -24.73 13.49 4.72
CA GLU A 11 -25.02 13.13 3.33
C GLU A 11 -25.97 11.92 3.21
N ILE A 12 -25.78 10.90 4.05
CA ILE A 12 -26.72 9.76 4.12
C ILE A 12 -28.09 10.22 4.61
N VAL A 13 -28.14 11.08 5.63
CA VAL A 13 -29.38 11.67 6.14
C VAL A 13 -30.06 12.50 5.06
N ALA A 14 -29.33 13.37 4.37
CA ALA A 14 -29.85 14.20 3.29
C ALA A 14 -30.39 13.35 2.13
N ALA A 15 -29.70 12.27 1.73
CA ALA A 15 -30.17 11.35 0.72
C ALA A 15 -31.47 10.63 1.15
N ARG A 16 -31.59 10.24 2.43
CA ARG A 16 -32.81 9.62 2.98
C ARG A 16 -33.98 10.60 3.04
N VAL A 17 -33.70 11.82 3.47
CA VAL A 17 -34.65 12.94 3.56
C VAL A 17 -35.15 13.27 2.15
N GLY A 18 -34.26 13.46 1.17
CA GLY A 18 -34.66 13.70 -0.23
C GLY A 18 -35.38 12.54 -0.92
N ALA A 19 -35.15 11.29 -0.50
CA ALA A 19 -35.91 10.13 -0.98
C ALA A 19 -37.30 10.00 -0.33
N SER A 20 -37.54 10.70 0.78
CA SER A 20 -38.81 10.67 1.51
C SER A 20 -39.70 11.81 1.07
N LYS A 21 -40.98 11.55 0.81
CA LYS A 21 -41.95 12.63 0.59
C LYS A 21 -42.28 13.24 1.94
N MET A 22 -41.96 14.52 2.11
CA MET A 22 -42.20 15.26 3.35
C MET A 22 -43.01 16.51 3.04
N GLY A 23 -43.68 17.02 4.06
CA GLY A 23 -44.49 18.21 3.94
C GLY A 23 -45.20 18.52 5.24
N PHE A 24 -45.91 19.64 5.24
CA PHE A 24 -46.73 20.08 6.34
C PHE A 24 -48.21 19.86 6.00
N ILE A 25 -49.00 19.41 6.96
CA ILE A 25 -50.45 19.32 6.84
C ILE A 25 -51.03 20.59 7.44
N THR A 26 -51.77 21.36 6.65
CA THR A 26 -52.44 22.59 7.09
C THR A 26 -53.92 22.31 7.34
N SER A 27 -54.43 22.77 8.49
CA SER A 27 -55.85 22.73 8.85
C SER A 27 -56.48 24.12 8.63
N PRO A 28 -57.75 24.21 8.20
CA PRO A 28 -58.45 25.49 8.05
C PRO A 28 -58.64 26.25 9.37
N ASP A 29 -58.70 25.52 10.49
CA ASP A 29 -58.83 26.08 11.84
C ASP A 29 -57.43 26.40 12.37
N GLY A 30 -56.94 27.61 12.08
CA GLY A 30 -55.56 28.05 12.33
C GLY A 30 -55.11 28.20 13.79
N ASP A 31 -55.88 27.69 14.76
CA ASP A 31 -55.69 27.92 16.21
C ASP A 31 -55.17 26.69 16.98
N GLY A 32 -54.86 25.58 16.28
CA GLY A 32 -54.53 24.30 16.91
C GLY A 32 -53.04 24.01 17.16
N TYR A 33 -52.11 24.80 16.64
CA TYR A 33 -50.67 24.52 16.78
C TYR A 33 -50.11 25.15 18.05
N VAL A 34 -50.09 24.39 19.15
CA VAL A 34 -49.29 24.70 20.33
C VAL A 34 -47.97 23.93 20.17
N GLY A 35 -46.90 24.66 19.81
CA GLY A 35 -45.56 24.08 19.66
C GLY A 35 -45.11 23.35 20.92
N ASP A 36 -44.08 22.50 20.77
CA ASP A 36 -43.57 21.58 21.79
C ASP A 36 -43.15 22.30 23.08
N GLY A 37 -44.11 22.52 23.97
CA GLY A 37 -43.97 23.16 25.26
C GLY A 37 -44.71 22.33 26.28
N GLU A 38 -43.99 21.39 26.92
CA GLU A 38 -44.31 20.66 28.16
C GLU A 38 -45.78 20.24 28.42
N GLN A 39 -46.62 20.10 27.39
CA GLN A 39 -47.95 19.52 27.52
C GLN A 39 -48.02 18.28 26.62
N GLU A 40 -47.90 17.13 27.28
CA GLU A 40 -48.36 15.86 26.76
C GLU A 40 -49.81 16.00 26.29
N ASP A 41 -50.06 15.50 25.08
CA ASP A 41 -51.36 14.98 24.65
C ASP A 41 -52.42 16.00 24.14
N THR A 42 -52.03 16.92 23.25
CA THR A 42 -53.00 17.58 22.37
C THR A 42 -52.59 17.43 20.91
N PHE A 43 -53.24 16.47 20.22
CA PHE A 43 -53.55 16.43 18.78
C PHE A 43 -52.55 17.08 17.80
N ASN A 44 -51.23 16.93 18.02
CA ASN A 44 -50.20 17.29 17.05
C ASN A 44 -49.94 16.04 16.19
N PRO A 45 -50.49 15.94 14.96
CA PRO A 45 -50.26 14.79 14.10
C PRO A 45 -48.82 14.81 13.58
N THR A 46 -47.89 14.26 14.37
CA THR A 46 -46.54 13.95 13.90
C THR A 46 -46.58 12.60 13.20
N MET A 47 -46.33 12.59 11.89
CA MET A 47 -46.29 11.37 11.09
C MET A 47 -44.85 11.07 10.65
N ASN A 48 -44.47 9.79 10.65
CA ASN A 48 -43.15 9.38 10.18
C ASN A 48 -43.12 9.40 8.65
N ALA A 49 -42.31 10.27 8.07
CA ALA A 49 -42.08 10.27 6.63
C ALA A 49 -41.30 9.01 6.20
N GLN A 50 -41.86 8.26 5.25
CA GLN A 50 -41.22 7.08 4.65
C GLN A 50 -41.19 7.22 3.13
N ALA A 51 -40.09 6.79 2.51
CA ALA A 51 -39.95 6.78 1.06
C ALA A 51 -40.99 5.85 0.41
N GLY A 52 -41.79 6.40 -0.52
CA GLY A 52 -42.73 5.62 -1.35
C GLY A 52 -44.11 5.32 -0.75
N VAL A 53 -44.44 5.83 0.45
CA VAL A 53 -45.77 5.69 1.06
C VAL A 53 -46.65 6.90 0.71
N PHE A 54 -47.92 6.66 0.41
CA PHE A 54 -48.92 7.69 0.16
C PHE A 54 -50.05 7.55 1.16
N GLU A 55 -50.41 8.64 1.84
CA GLU A 55 -51.50 8.67 2.81
C GLU A 55 -52.67 9.52 2.31
N GLN A 56 -53.89 9.11 2.65
CA GLN A 56 -55.10 9.86 2.31
C GLN A 56 -55.43 10.85 3.43
N LEU A 57 -55.52 12.13 3.08
CA LEU A 57 -55.88 13.18 4.04
C LEU A 57 -57.39 13.21 4.29
N PRO A 58 -57.83 13.43 5.54
CA PRO A 58 -59.23 13.70 5.84
C PRO A 58 -59.74 15.00 5.20
N ALA A 59 -61.06 15.12 5.04
CA ALA A 59 -61.69 16.24 4.36
C ALA A 59 -61.37 17.59 5.03
N GLY A 60 -60.92 18.57 4.24
CA GLY A 60 -60.59 19.92 4.71
C GLY A 60 -59.10 20.16 4.99
N MET A 61 -58.26 19.12 5.05
CA MET A 61 -56.81 19.27 5.21
C MET A 61 -56.08 19.37 3.87
N GLU A 62 -55.05 20.23 3.81
CA GLU A 62 -54.20 20.43 2.64
C GLU A 62 -52.76 20.03 2.95
N PHE A 63 -52.09 19.38 1.99
CA PHE A 63 -50.68 19.02 2.10
C PHE A 63 -49.81 20.04 1.36
N THR A 64 -48.91 20.68 2.10
CA THR A 64 -47.87 21.55 1.54
C THR A 64 -46.58 20.75 1.44
N SER A 65 -46.06 20.54 0.24
CA SER A 65 -44.81 19.77 0.07
C SER A 65 -43.61 20.53 0.65
N PHE A 66 -42.71 19.79 1.28
CA PHE A 66 -41.40 20.26 1.71
C PHE A 66 -40.35 19.39 1.04
N ASP A 67 -39.75 19.93 0.00
CA ASP A 67 -38.77 19.24 -0.84
C ASP A 67 -37.37 19.85 -0.59
N PRO A 68 -36.62 19.38 0.43
CA PRO A 68 -35.29 19.87 0.70
C PRO A 68 -34.36 19.49 -0.46
N THR A 69 -33.75 20.50 -1.08
CA THR A 69 -32.76 20.30 -2.14
C THR A 69 -31.37 20.16 -1.53
N HIS A 70 -30.73 19.00 -1.71
CA HIS A 70 -29.36 18.74 -1.27
C HIS A 70 -28.44 18.53 -2.48
N PRO A 71 -27.50 19.46 -2.77
CA PRO A 71 -26.58 19.32 -3.89
C PRO A 71 -25.54 18.22 -3.65
N THR A 72 -25.62 17.11 -4.37
CA THR A 72 -24.71 15.97 -4.23
C THR A 72 -23.36 16.14 -4.93
N SER A 73 -23.20 17.18 -5.77
CA SER A 73 -22.00 17.40 -6.59
C SER A 73 -20.76 17.83 -5.81
N ALA A 74 -20.91 18.33 -4.58
CA ALA A 74 -19.80 18.81 -3.76
C ALA A 74 -19.16 17.72 -2.88
N PHE A 75 -19.82 16.58 -2.74
CA PHE A 75 -19.42 15.52 -1.80
C PHE A 75 -18.07 14.88 -2.15
N GLU A 76 -17.92 14.42 -3.40
CA GLU A 76 -16.69 13.80 -3.88
C GLU A 76 -15.49 14.77 -3.86
N PRO A 77 -15.60 16.02 -4.36
CA PRO A 77 -14.52 17.00 -4.26
C PRO A 77 -14.07 17.28 -2.82
N PHE A 78 -15.02 17.39 -1.88
CA PHE A 78 -14.71 17.65 -0.47
C PHE A 78 -13.99 16.47 0.16
N THR A 79 -14.55 15.26 0.06
CA THR A 79 -13.96 14.04 0.63
C THR A 79 -12.56 13.79 0.07
N THR A 80 -12.39 13.93 -1.25
CA THR A 80 -11.08 13.82 -1.92
C THR A 80 -10.08 14.85 -1.39
N SER A 81 -10.49 16.10 -1.22
CA SER A 81 -9.61 17.18 -0.71
C SER A 81 -9.16 16.93 0.73
N VAL A 82 -10.05 16.43 1.58
CA VAL A 82 -9.72 16.06 2.96
C VAL A 82 -8.74 14.89 2.98
N LEU A 83 -8.99 13.84 2.20
CA LEU A 83 -8.09 12.67 2.11
C LEU A 83 -6.71 13.06 1.56
N ARG A 84 -6.63 13.92 0.55
CA ARG A 84 -5.35 14.46 0.04
C ARG A 84 -4.58 15.25 1.10
N SER A 85 -5.29 16.04 1.91
CA SER A 85 -4.67 16.80 3.01
C SER A 85 -4.09 15.87 4.08
N ILE A 86 -4.81 14.78 4.41
CA ILE A 86 -4.32 13.74 5.33
C ILE A 86 -3.10 13.02 4.74
N ALA A 87 -3.18 12.62 3.47
CA ALA A 87 -2.10 11.94 2.75
C ALA A 87 -0.82 12.79 2.75
N SER A 88 -0.94 14.08 2.47
CA SER A 88 0.18 15.03 2.52
C SER A 88 0.80 15.14 3.92
N GLY A 89 0.00 15.14 4.99
CA GLY A 89 0.50 15.16 6.37
C GLY A 89 1.19 13.86 6.79
N LEU A 90 0.76 12.71 6.26
CA LEU A 90 1.35 11.40 6.51
C LEU A 90 2.55 11.08 5.59
N ASN A 91 2.80 11.93 4.60
CA ASN A 91 3.83 11.73 3.58
C ASN A 91 3.66 10.39 2.84
N ILE A 92 2.42 10.12 2.45
CA ILE A 92 2.02 9.00 1.59
C ILE A 92 1.16 9.53 0.46
N SER A 93 1.10 8.82 -0.66
CA SER A 93 0.26 9.18 -1.79
C SER A 93 -1.23 9.03 -1.46
N TYR A 94 -2.07 9.91 -2.02
CA TYR A 94 -3.53 9.82 -1.88
C TYR A 94 -4.03 8.44 -2.27
N HIS A 95 -3.55 7.90 -3.38
CA HIS A 95 -3.94 6.60 -3.91
C HIS A 95 -3.58 5.44 -2.96
N ALA A 96 -2.44 5.50 -2.27
CA ALA A 96 -2.10 4.53 -1.25
C ALA A 96 -3.00 4.65 -0.01
N LEU A 97 -3.35 5.88 0.39
CA LEU A 97 -4.22 6.13 1.55
C LEU A 97 -5.68 5.71 1.28
N SER A 98 -6.23 6.09 0.13
CA SER A 98 -7.65 5.90 -0.21
C SER A 98 -7.92 4.62 -0.99
N ASN A 99 -6.88 3.93 -1.47
CA ASN A 99 -6.97 2.79 -2.37
C ASN A 99 -7.75 3.10 -3.67
N ASP A 100 -7.70 4.36 -4.10
CA ASP A 100 -8.39 4.86 -5.28
C ASP A 100 -7.39 5.02 -6.43
N LEU A 101 -7.61 4.30 -7.54
CA LEU A 101 -6.76 4.35 -8.75
C LEU A 101 -7.48 4.96 -9.96
N THR A 102 -8.61 5.64 -9.77
CA THR A 102 -9.45 6.14 -10.87
C THR A 102 -8.82 7.27 -11.68
N SER A 103 -8.00 8.11 -11.04
CA SER A 103 -7.49 9.37 -11.60
C SER A 103 -5.99 9.34 -11.95
N VAL A 104 -5.40 8.14 -12.06
CA VAL A 104 -3.95 7.97 -12.25
C VAL A 104 -3.61 7.15 -13.49
N ASN A 105 -2.52 7.54 -14.13
CA ASN A 105 -1.87 6.78 -15.19
C ASN A 105 -0.60 6.07 -14.66
N TYR A 106 -0.07 5.15 -15.46
CA TYR A 106 1.13 4.37 -15.14
C TYR A 106 2.31 5.22 -14.61
N SER A 107 2.60 6.35 -15.26
CA SER A 107 3.72 7.22 -14.88
C SER A 107 3.48 7.89 -13.53
N SER A 108 2.27 8.38 -13.28
CA SER A 108 1.90 9.03 -12.02
C SER A 108 1.87 8.07 -10.83
N ILE A 109 1.34 6.85 -10.99
CA ILE A 109 1.36 5.82 -9.93
C ILE A 109 2.81 5.45 -9.62
N ARG A 110 3.65 5.28 -10.66
CA ARG A 110 5.05 4.94 -10.46
C ARG A 110 5.78 6.01 -9.66
N GLN A 111 5.60 7.28 -10.00
CA GLN A 111 6.23 8.38 -9.28
C GLN A 111 5.77 8.40 -7.81
N GLY A 112 4.46 8.34 -7.56
CA GLY A 112 3.93 8.32 -6.19
C GLY A 112 4.41 7.11 -5.38
N ALA A 113 4.44 5.92 -6.00
CA ALA A 113 4.96 4.72 -5.36
C ALA A 113 6.45 4.82 -5.03
N LEU A 114 7.26 5.51 -5.84
CA LEU A 114 8.68 5.73 -5.53
C LEU A 114 8.86 6.62 -4.30
N GLU A 115 8.07 7.69 -4.19
CA GLU A 115 8.07 8.58 -3.03
C GLU A 115 7.61 7.83 -1.76
N ASP A 116 6.51 7.08 -1.84
CA ASP A 116 5.99 6.26 -0.74
C ASP A 116 7.05 5.25 -0.25
N ARG A 117 7.73 4.58 -1.18
CA ARG A 117 8.79 3.61 -0.88
C ARG A 117 9.98 4.26 -0.20
N SER A 118 10.38 5.45 -0.65
CA SER A 118 11.46 6.20 -0.02
C SER A 118 11.15 6.51 1.44
N MET A 119 9.91 6.90 1.74
CA MET A 119 9.47 7.10 3.13
C MET A 119 9.48 5.79 3.93
N TYR A 120 9.02 4.68 3.37
CA TYR A 120 9.10 3.39 4.04
C TYR A 120 10.55 2.93 4.30
N GLN A 121 11.48 3.22 3.41
CA GLN A 121 12.91 2.93 3.63
C GLN A 121 13.46 3.71 4.83
N VAL A 122 13.05 4.98 5.00
CA VAL A 122 13.41 5.77 6.19
C VAL A 122 12.87 5.12 7.47
N TYR A 123 11.60 4.68 7.47
CA TYR A 123 11.04 3.99 8.63
C TYR A 123 11.71 2.64 8.91
N GLN A 124 12.03 1.86 7.87
CA GLN A 124 12.78 0.62 8.02
C GLN A 124 14.16 0.88 8.65
N GLN A 125 14.89 1.88 8.15
CA GLN A 125 16.19 2.25 8.68
C GLN A 125 16.09 2.73 10.13
N PHE A 126 15.07 3.54 10.45
CA PHE A 126 14.81 3.97 11.81
C PHE A 126 14.63 2.78 12.77
N VAL A 127 13.82 1.80 12.38
CA VAL A 127 13.60 0.58 13.17
C VAL A 127 14.88 -0.25 13.27
N ILE A 128 15.65 -0.37 12.19
CA ILE A 128 16.94 -1.05 12.19
C ILE A 128 17.87 -0.41 13.21
N ASP A 129 18.05 0.90 13.16
CA ASP A 129 19.03 1.61 13.97
C ASP A 129 18.65 1.70 15.46
N HIS A 130 17.36 1.89 15.75
CA HIS A 130 16.89 2.18 17.11
C HIS A 130 16.32 0.96 17.84
N PHE A 131 16.01 -0.13 17.13
CA PHE A 131 15.43 -1.32 17.73
C PHE A 131 16.23 -2.57 17.41
N ILE A 132 16.45 -2.89 16.14
CA ILE A 132 17.08 -4.15 15.74
C ILE A 132 18.57 -4.17 16.12
N ASN A 133 19.32 -3.13 15.75
CA ASN A 133 20.76 -3.06 15.98
C ASN A 133 21.13 -3.05 17.47
N PRO A 134 20.44 -2.31 18.37
CA PRO A 134 20.69 -2.39 19.81
C PRO A 134 20.43 -3.78 20.40
N ILE A 135 19.35 -4.44 19.97
CA ILE A 135 19.01 -5.80 20.41
C ILE A 135 20.08 -6.78 19.92
N PHE A 136 20.46 -6.70 18.64
CA PHE A 136 21.49 -7.54 18.05
C PHE A 136 22.83 -7.41 18.77
N LYS A 137 23.27 -6.18 19.08
CA LYS A 137 24.51 -5.94 19.82
C LYS A 137 24.49 -6.58 21.21
N SER A 138 23.37 -6.40 21.94
CA SER A 138 23.19 -6.98 23.27
C SER A 138 23.19 -8.51 23.23
N TRP A 139 22.51 -9.09 22.23
CA TRP A 139 22.52 -10.52 21.99
C TRP A 139 23.92 -11.04 21.64
N LEU A 140 24.64 -10.36 20.74
CA LEU A 140 25.98 -10.77 20.30
C LEU A 140 26.98 -10.74 21.46
N GLU A 141 26.92 -9.72 22.30
CA GLU A 141 27.77 -9.60 23.49
C GLU A 141 27.52 -10.77 24.45
N MET A 142 26.26 -11.10 24.70
CA MET A 142 25.88 -12.24 25.54
C MET A 142 26.29 -13.58 24.91
N ALA A 143 26.08 -13.76 23.61
CA ALA A 143 26.40 -14.99 22.89
C ALA A 143 27.91 -15.28 22.91
N ILE A 144 28.74 -14.25 22.80
CA ILE A 144 30.19 -14.38 22.92
C ILE A 144 30.59 -14.65 24.38
N SER A 145 30.05 -13.88 25.32
CA SER A 145 30.44 -13.97 26.75
C SER A 145 30.05 -15.30 27.40
N THR A 146 28.95 -15.92 26.94
CA THR A 146 28.50 -17.24 27.40
C THR A 146 29.20 -18.40 26.69
N GLY A 147 30.01 -18.12 25.67
CA GLY A 147 30.68 -19.13 24.86
C GLY A 147 29.77 -19.87 23.87
N TYR A 148 28.53 -19.40 23.66
CA TYR A 148 27.65 -19.96 22.63
C TYR A 148 28.22 -19.76 21.23
N ILE A 149 28.85 -18.60 20.99
CA ILE A 149 29.60 -18.31 19.77
C ILE A 149 31.07 -18.17 20.12
N ASN A 150 31.93 -18.96 19.47
CA ASN A 150 33.37 -18.92 19.67
C ASN A 150 34.03 -17.79 18.86
N LEU A 151 33.79 -16.55 19.28
CA LEU A 151 34.44 -15.36 18.73
C LEU A 151 35.22 -14.61 19.83
N PRO A 152 36.34 -13.96 19.49
CA PRO A 152 37.11 -13.21 20.48
C PRO A 152 36.37 -11.93 20.90
N ILE A 153 36.00 -11.82 22.19
CA ILE A 153 35.30 -10.65 22.73
C ILE A 153 36.05 -9.33 22.51
N GLY A 154 37.39 -9.35 22.50
CA GLY A 154 38.22 -8.18 22.19
C GLY A 154 38.05 -7.62 20.78
N LYS A 155 37.34 -8.33 19.88
CA LYS A 155 36.97 -7.86 18.53
C LYS A 155 35.45 -7.67 18.37
N PHE A 156 34.70 -7.54 19.46
CA PHE A 156 33.25 -7.34 19.44
C PHE A 156 32.81 -6.24 18.46
N ASP A 157 33.41 -5.05 18.54
CA ASP A 157 33.08 -3.91 17.67
C ASP A 157 33.33 -4.17 16.18
N LYS A 158 34.22 -5.12 15.85
CA LYS A 158 34.42 -5.53 14.46
C LYS A 158 33.20 -6.31 13.99
N PHE A 159 32.80 -7.35 14.73
CA PHE A 159 31.67 -8.21 14.36
C PHE A 159 30.34 -7.45 14.41
N ALA A 160 30.14 -6.60 15.42
CA ALA A 160 28.94 -5.78 15.56
C ALA A 160 28.75 -4.77 14.42
N ARG A 161 29.83 -4.34 13.75
CA ARG A 161 29.79 -3.44 12.58
C ARG A 161 29.79 -4.14 11.24
N SER A 162 30.15 -5.43 11.20
CA SER A 162 30.17 -6.23 9.98
C SER A 162 28.81 -6.81 9.61
N ILE A 163 27.77 -6.56 10.41
CA ILE A 163 26.41 -7.02 10.10
C ILE A 163 25.77 -6.12 9.03
N ASN A 164 25.10 -6.76 8.08
CA ASN A 164 24.23 -6.09 7.12
C ASN A 164 22.78 -6.47 7.40
N PHE A 165 21.92 -5.48 7.63
CA PHE A 165 20.48 -5.72 7.78
C PHE A 165 19.81 -5.50 6.43
N ILE A 166 19.15 -6.53 5.92
CA ILE A 166 18.44 -6.48 4.65
C ILE A 166 16.94 -6.30 4.95
N PRO A 167 16.39 -5.08 4.84
CA PRO A 167 14.97 -4.87 5.05
C PRO A 167 14.14 -5.41 3.88
N ARG A 168 12.82 -5.44 4.07
CA ARG A 168 11.89 -5.77 2.99
C ARG A 168 12.09 -4.83 1.81
N SER A 169 12.33 -5.40 0.63
CA SER A 169 12.39 -4.65 -0.62
C SER A 169 11.02 -4.49 -1.29
N PHE A 170 10.97 -3.67 -2.34
CA PHE A 170 9.80 -3.35 -3.12
C PHE A 170 9.97 -3.79 -4.57
N ALA A 171 9.04 -4.61 -5.05
CA ALA A 171 9.02 -5.02 -6.46
C ALA A 171 8.81 -3.82 -7.38
N TRP A 172 9.50 -3.83 -8.51
CA TRP A 172 9.34 -2.82 -9.55
C TRP A 172 8.08 -3.08 -10.36
N ILE A 173 7.54 -2.01 -10.94
CA ILE A 173 6.32 -2.08 -11.74
C ILE A 173 6.60 -2.72 -13.11
N ASP A 174 7.80 -2.52 -13.66
CA ASP A 174 8.29 -3.15 -14.90
C ASP A 174 9.58 -3.92 -14.60
N PRO A 175 9.47 -5.20 -14.16
CA PRO A 175 10.64 -6.01 -13.78
C PRO A 175 11.62 -6.24 -14.93
N LEU A 176 11.12 -6.26 -16.17
CA LEU A 176 11.97 -6.53 -17.34
C LEU A 176 12.92 -5.37 -17.61
N LYS A 177 12.42 -4.13 -17.62
CA LYS A 177 13.29 -2.96 -17.82
C LYS A 177 14.31 -2.79 -16.70
N GLU A 178 13.91 -3.09 -15.47
CA GLU A 178 14.80 -3.04 -14.32
C GLU A 178 15.90 -4.11 -14.43
N MET A 179 15.55 -5.35 -14.76
CA MET A 179 16.54 -6.40 -15.00
C MET A 179 17.53 -6.04 -16.11
N GLN A 180 17.05 -5.44 -17.21
CA GLN A 180 17.93 -4.94 -18.26
C GLN A 180 18.86 -3.83 -17.76
N SER A 181 18.33 -2.89 -16.96
CA SER A 181 19.14 -1.86 -16.32
C SER A 181 20.18 -2.45 -15.37
N ASN A 182 19.84 -3.50 -14.63
CA ASN A 182 20.74 -4.18 -13.71
C ASN A 182 21.86 -4.91 -14.46
N ILE A 183 21.54 -5.56 -15.58
CA ILE A 183 22.55 -6.18 -16.47
C ILE A 183 23.53 -5.12 -16.97
N LEU A 184 23.02 -3.99 -17.47
CA LEU A 184 23.86 -2.89 -17.96
C LEU A 184 24.73 -2.31 -16.83
N GLY A 185 24.16 -2.17 -15.63
CA GLY A 185 24.86 -1.70 -14.44
C GLY A 185 25.98 -2.65 -13.97
N LEU A 186 25.77 -3.96 -14.07
CA LEU A 186 26.82 -4.94 -13.81
C LEU A 186 27.92 -4.86 -14.86
N GLN A 187 27.55 -4.76 -16.14
CA GLN A 187 28.49 -4.69 -17.26
C GLN A 187 29.36 -3.44 -17.22
N ASN A 188 28.82 -2.30 -16.81
CA ASN A 188 29.55 -1.04 -16.67
C ASN A 188 30.23 -0.87 -15.30
N GLY A 189 30.01 -1.80 -14.36
CA GLY A 189 30.58 -1.77 -13.02
C GLY A 189 29.98 -0.73 -12.07
N THR A 190 28.78 -0.21 -12.34
CA THR A 190 28.11 0.79 -11.47
C THR A 190 27.31 0.16 -10.33
N ILE A 191 26.97 -1.12 -10.43
CA ILE A 191 26.30 -1.89 -9.37
C ILE A 191 26.95 -3.27 -9.21
N THR A 192 26.73 -3.89 -8.07
CA THR A 192 27.22 -5.22 -7.73
C THR A 192 26.09 -6.25 -7.60
N TYR A 193 26.44 -7.54 -7.50
CA TYR A 193 25.46 -8.59 -7.19
C TYR A 193 24.79 -8.38 -5.83
N SER A 194 25.50 -7.79 -4.86
CA SER A 194 24.97 -7.42 -3.55
C SER A 194 23.90 -6.34 -3.64
N ASP A 195 24.13 -5.31 -4.46
CA ASP A 195 23.13 -4.26 -4.67
C ASP A 195 21.86 -4.83 -5.29
N ILE A 196 22.00 -5.72 -6.28
CA ILE A 196 20.86 -6.37 -6.94
C ILE A 196 20.15 -7.32 -5.97
N SER A 197 20.87 -8.19 -5.27
CA SER A 197 20.27 -9.18 -4.36
C SER A 197 19.53 -8.48 -3.22
N ALA A 198 20.12 -7.43 -2.64
CA ALA A 198 19.52 -6.62 -1.59
C ALA A 198 18.25 -5.91 -2.09
N ALA A 199 18.21 -5.47 -3.36
CA ALA A 199 17.00 -4.94 -3.99
C ALA A 199 15.88 -5.99 -4.15
N TYR A 200 16.16 -7.28 -3.95
CA TYR A 200 15.16 -8.35 -3.84
C TYR A 200 14.97 -8.84 -2.41
N GLY A 201 15.57 -8.18 -1.42
CA GLY A 201 15.52 -8.58 -0.01
C GLY A 201 16.29 -9.87 0.27
N ARG A 202 17.31 -10.18 -0.52
CA ARG A 202 18.13 -11.39 -0.40
C ARG A 202 19.59 -11.04 -0.15
N ASP A 203 20.27 -11.91 0.57
CA ASP A 203 21.73 -11.85 0.67
C ASP A 203 22.39 -12.52 -0.54
N THR A 204 23.52 -12.00 -0.99
CA THR A 204 24.24 -12.55 -2.16
C THR A 204 24.97 -13.84 -1.84
N GLU A 205 25.49 -14.02 -0.63
CA GLU A 205 26.11 -15.27 -0.24
C GLU A 205 25.05 -16.38 -0.21
N GLU A 206 23.88 -16.11 0.38
CA GLU A 206 22.74 -17.03 0.35
C GLU A 206 22.30 -17.36 -1.08
N LEU A 207 22.25 -16.36 -1.97
CA LEU A 207 21.93 -16.56 -3.38
C LEU A 207 22.94 -17.50 -4.06
N PHE A 208 24.23 -17.30 -3.83
CA PHE A 208 25.29 -18.11 -4.45
C PHE A 208 25.33 -19.52 -3.88
N GLU A 209 25.13 -19.68 -2.57
CA GLU A 209 24.95 -20.99 -1.94
C GLU A 209 23.78 -21.74 -2.54
N GLN A 210 22.64 -21.06 -2.75
CA GLN A 210 21.45 -21.65 -3.33
C GLN A 210 21.70 -22.09 -4.79
N HIS A 211 22.38 -21.26 -5.58
CA HIS A 211 22.79 -21.65 -6.93
C HIS A 211 23.69 -22.89 -6.94
N GLN A 212 24.64 -23.00 -6.02
CA GLN A 212 25.47 -24.20 -5.90
C GLN A 212 24.64 -25.43 -5.54
N LYS A 213 23.77 -25.32 -4.52
CA LYS A 213 22.88 -26.39 -4.08
C LYS A 213 21.99 -26.90 -5.22
N GLU A 214 21.45 -26.00 -6.03
CA GLU A 214 20.61 -26.35 -7.19
C GLU A 214 21.38 -27.09 -8.28
N VAL A 215 22.62 -26.69 -8.56
CA VAL A 215 23.48 -27.37 -9.53
C VAL A 215 23.81 -28.79 -9.07
N GLU A 216 24.14 -28.96 -7.80
CA GLU A 216 24.44 -30.27 -7.21
C GLU A 216 23.20 -31.17 -7.21
N LEU A 217 22.03 -30.63 -6.86
CA LEU A 217 20.76 -31.34 -6.88
C LEU A 217 20.39 -31.77 -8.30
N ALA A 218 20.53 -30.89 -9.28
CA ALA A 218 20.23 -31.22 -10.68
C ALA A 218 21.14 -32.34 -11.20
N LYS A 219 22.44 -32.31 -10.86
CA LYS A 219 23.37 -33.41 -11.16
C LYS A 219 22.95 -34.73 -10.51
N GLN A 220 22.50 -34.70 -9.27
CA GLN A 220 22.02 -35.88 -8.56
C GLN A 220 20.82 -36.55 -9.26
N TYR A 221 19.90 -35.75 -9.82
CA TYR A 221 18.73 -36.24 -10.54
C TYR A 221 18.93 -36.39 -12.06
N GLY A 222 20.12 -36.11 -12.58
CA GLY A 222 20.41 -36.16 -14.03
C GLY A 222 19.62 -35.12 -14.84
N ILE A 223 19.27 -33.99 -14.24
CA ILE A 223 18.55 -32.88 -14.88
C ILE A 223 19.57 -31.91 -15.47
N GLU A 224 19.52 -31.69 -16.78
CA GLU A 224 20.30 -30.65 -17.44
C GLU A 224 19.59 -29.30 -17.35
N ILE A 225 20.26 -28.31 -16.76
CA ILE A 225 19.70 -26.97 -16.59
C ILE A 225 20.29 -26.02 -17.64
N ALA A 226 19.44 -25.41 -18.46
CA ALA A 226 19.86 -24.50 -19.52
C ALA A 226 20.28 -23.09 -19.05
N TYR A 227 20.10 -22.72 -17.77
CA TYR A 227 20.30 -21.34 -17.30
C TYR A 227 21.75 -20.98 -16.92
N GLN A 228 22.68 -21.95 -16.86
CA GLN A 228 24.11 -21.69 -16.62
C GLN A 228 24.95 -21.94 -17.89
N PRO A 229 26.01 -21.13 -18.14
CA PRO A 229 26.39 -19.91 -17.44
C PRO A 229 25.34 -18.80 -17.60
N PHE A 230 25.20 -17.94 -16.58
CA PHE A 230 24.26 -16.82 -16.60
C PHE A 230 24.67 -15.79 -17.67
N GLY A 231 23.68 -15.24 -18.39
CA GLY A 231 23.89 -14.23 -19.42
C GLY A 231 23.49 -14.71 -20.82
N THR A 232 23.68 -13.83 -21.81
CA THR A 232 23.45 -14.19 -23.21
C THR A 232 24.49 -15.24 -23.60
N LYS A 233 24.04 -16.46 -23.92
CA LYS A 233 24.89 -17.45 -24.58
C LYS A 233 25.33 -16.86 -25.91
N LEU A 234 26.52 -16.26 -25.96
CA LEU A 234 27.23 -16.09 -27.22
C LEU A 234 27.28 -17.48 -27.87
N PRO A 235 27.05 -17.61 -29.19
CA PRO A 235 27.17 -18.89 -29.85
C PRO A 235 28.55 -19.46 -29.49
N VAL A 236 28.54 -20.66 -28.91
CA VAL A 236 29.77 -21.36 -28.49
C VAL A 236 30.67 -21.42 -29.72
N GLU A 237 31.83 -20.77 -29.68
CA GLU A 237 32.82 -20.94 -30.74
C GLU A 237 33.19 -22.43 -30.79
N ALA A 238 33.03 -23.04 -31.96
CA ALA A 238 33.38 -24.43 -32.15
C ALA A 238 34.88 -24.59 -31.88
N ASN A 239 35.23 -25.39 -30.87
CA ASN A 239 36.62 -25.75 -30.62
C ASN A 239 37.06 -26.75 -31.69
N ILE A 240 37.53 -26.25 -32.84
CA ILE A 240 38.12 -27.07 -33.89
C ILE A 240 39.56 -27.38 -33.48
N GLN A 241 39.73 -28.33 -32.55
CA GLN A 241 40.99 -29.06 -32.41
C GLN A 241 40.91 -30.27 -33.32
N GLY A 242 41.75 -30.30 -34.36
CA GLY A 242 41.99 -31.50 -35.16
C GLY A 242 41.80 -31.28 -36.66
N GLY A 243 42.85 -30.76 -37.29
CA GLY A 243 43.14 -30.97 -38.69
C GLY A 243 44.65 -31.06 -38.79
N ASP A 244 45.17 -32.26 -38.56
CA ASP A 244 46.60 -32.55 -38.73
C ASP A 244 47.03 -32.11 -40.12
N GLU A 245 48.05 -31.23 -40.17
CA GLU A 245 48.85 -31.02 -41.37
C GLU A 245 49.57 -32.35 -41.66
N GLU A 246 49.01 -33.16 -42.55
CA GLU A 246 49.79 -34.21 -43.20
C GLU A 246 50.77 -33.56 -44.18
N ASP A 247 52.04 -33.81 -43.91
CA ASP A 247 53.25 -33.38 -44.60
C ASP A 247 53.20 -33.61 -46.13
N ALA A 248 53.77 -32.65 -46.86
CA ALA A 248 54.21 -32.79 -48.26
C ALA A 248 55.68 -33.22 -48.32
#